data_AF-N6WP60-F1
#
_entry.id   AF-N6WP60-F1
#
_cell.length_a   1.000
_cell.length_b   1.000
_cell.length_c   1.000
_cell.angle_alpha   90.00
_cell.angle_beta   90.00
_cell.angle_gamma   90.00
#
_symmetry.space_group_name_H-M   'P 1'
#
loop_
_entity.id
_entity.type
_entity.pdbx_description
1 polymer ?
#
loop_
_entity_poly.entity_id
_entity_poly.type
_entity_poly.pdbx_seq_one_letter_code
_entity_poly.pdbx_strand_id
1 'polypeptide(L)'
;MILDRVTQDHYDVIIIGSGPAGISTALQLANNNPSVRVAIIESGLLEHDQDILELSRVELVGELPDDYFPMHTQRRFGGSSTIWGGFCAVLEKRAFMDQSWPIPYEELERWYPEAAQVIEVPENIYRRSSTHFAKTSDIVYKPFYLSPPVRFNVKYGPFIAQHPNIHLILGATCTQLDIRDETVDAIRLKQSVAPHRNLPSLTADRFVLACGGIGNPRLMQLSGFKQQLPVGLGLMEHPHLYAVAEMYLDQDRIKPSLEKQAPVVHALQLSDSYCVDHGLLSFSADFNLEQLTSEPLMGRREETILTPVTLRTETPPHPDCYVELGDKMNALDQPWSRVGFRFHCEELAQESWLHFSRALLKSGLGRPSTLKPKFKPAGGGHLMGTTRMGFSEEDSVVDGNCKVHTTDNLYIAGSSIFPAGGASHPTYTIVAMALRLGDYLASLTQPARTAGVGGPGDSRRSPR
;
A
#
# COMPACT_ATOMS: atom_id res chain seq x y z
N MET A 1 -0.01 -10.56 22.76
CA MET A 1 1.24 -10.56 23.55
C MET A 1 2.44 -10.14 22.70
N ILE A 2 3.34 -9.30 23.20
CA ILE A 2 4.64 -9.03 22.56
C ILE A 2 5.66 -10.00 23.15
N LEU A 3 6.37 -10.72 22.29
CA LEU A 3 7.32 -11.75 22.64
C LEU A 3 8.73 -11.36 22.19
N ASP A 4 9.69 -11.49 23.10
CA ASP A 4 11.13 -11.34 22.84
C ASP A 4 11.77 -12.64 22.29
N ARG A 5 11.00 -13.74 22.31
CA ARG A 5 11.41 -15.06 21.82
C ARG A 5 10.21 -15.88 21.34
N VAL A 6 10.48 -16.83 20.44
CA VAL A 6 9.50 -17.83 20.04
C VAL A 6 9.10 -18.69 21.25
N THR A 7 7.80 -18.79 21.53
CA THR A 7 7.25 -19.58 22.64
C THR A 7 6.39 -20.76 22.18
N GLN A 8 6.11 -20.87 20.88
CA GLN A 8 5.31 -21.93 20.27
C GLN A 8 5.87 -22.27 18.90
N ASP A 9 5.76 -23.53 18.51
CA ASP A 9 6.30 -24.04 17.25
C ASP A 9 5.28 -23.97 16.10
N HIS A 10 3.99 -23.82 16.41
CA HIS A 10 2.89 -23.83 15.44
C HIS A 10 1.77 -22.82 15.75
N TYR A 11 1.29 -22.16 14.69
CA TYR A 11 0.20 -21.17 14.71
C TYR A 11 -0.84 -21.50 13.64
N ASP A 12 -2.04 -20.98 13.77
CA ASP A 12 -3.06 -21.17 12.74
C ASP A 12 -2.75 -20.25 11.53
N VAL A 13 -2.26 -19.02 11.80
CA VAL A 13 -1.76 -18.11 10.76
C VAL A 13 -0.47 -17.41 11.18
N ILE A 14 0.52 -17.35 10.29
CA ILE A 14 1.73 -16.53 10.44
C ILE A 14 1.69 -15.37 9.44
N ILE A 15 1.87 -14.15 9.92
CA ILE A 15 1.96 -12.92 9.13
C ILE A 15 3.36 -12.34 9.26
N ILE A 16 4.07 -12.16 8.15
CA ILE A 16 5.45 -11.66 8.12
C ILE A 16 5.43 -10.20 7.71
N GLY A 17 5.72 -9.31 8.67
CA GLY A 17 5.69 -7.87 8.55
C GLY A 17 4.57 -7.24 9.39
N SER A 18 4.92 -6.21 10.17
CA SER A 18 3.99 -5.52 11.07
C SER A 18 3.63 -4.10 10.61
N GLY A 19 3.67 -3.85 9.30
CA GLY A 19 3.12 -2.61 8.72
C GLY A 19 1.59 -2.56 8.74
N PRO A 20 0.98 -1.52 8.15
CA PRO A 20 -0.48 -1.40 8.04
C PRO A 20 -1.17 -2.65 7.50
N ALA A 21 -0.63 -3.23 6.43
CA ALA A 21 -1.19 -4.44 5.82
C ALA A 21 -1.22 -5.63 6.81
N GLY A 22 -0.10 -5.90 7.48
CA GLY A 22 0.02 -7.05 8.39
C GLY A 22 -0.82 -6.89 9.66
N ILE A 23 -0.77 -5.71 10.29
CA ILE A 23 -1.55 -5.43 11.51
C ILE A 23 -3.05 -5.45 11.22
N SER A 24 -3.51 -4.80 10.15
CA SER A 24 -4.94 -4.79 9.79
C SER A 24 -5.44 -6.21 9.46
N THR A 25 -4.66 -7.00 8.73
CA THR A 25 -5.02 -8.40 8.42
C THR A 25 -5.14 -9.22 9.72
N ALA A 26 -4.16 -9.11 10.62
CA ALA A 26 -4.14 -9.85 11.89
C ALA A 26 -5.34 -9.53 12.78
N LEU A 27 -5.64 -8.24 12.96
CA LEU A 27 -6.72 -7.78 13.81
C LEU A 27 -8.08 -8.16 13.24
N GLN A 28 -8.27 -8.01 11.92
CA GLN A 28 -9.52 -8.38 11.27
C GLN A 28 -9.77 -9.89 11.36
N LEU A 29 -8.75 -10.69 11.09
CA LEU A 29 -8.81 -12.16 11.23
C LEU A 29 -9.19 -12.57 12.66
N ALA A 30 -8.49 -12.04 13.66
CA ALA A 30 -8.75 -12.39 15.06
C ALA A 30 -10.11 -11.89 15.56
N ASN A 31 -10.59 -10.75 15.06
CA ASN A 31 -11.92 -10.23 15.38
C ASN A 31 -13.03 -11.12 14.80
N ASN A 32 -12.88 -11.58 13.57
CA ASN A 32 -13.89 -12.39 12.88
C ASN A 32 -13.82 -13.88 13.23
N ASN A 33 -12.66 -14.35 13.71
CA ASN A 33 -12.52 -15.68 14.29
C ASN A 33 -11.63 -15.65 15.55
N PRO A 34 -12.23 -15.40 16.74
CA PRO A 34 -11.48 -15.28 18.00
C PRO A 34 -10.75 -16.55 18.45
N SER A 35 -11.00 -17.70 17.81
CA SER A 35 -10.31 -18.96 18.12
C SER A 35 -8.94 -19.10 17.44
N VAL A 36 -8.67 -18.26 16.44
CA VAL A 36 -7.45 -18.31 15.63
C VAL A 36 -6.27 -17.70 16.38
N ARG A 37 -5.17 -18.42 16.40
CA ARG A 37 -3.86 -17.97 16.90
C ARG A 37 -3.03 -17.44 15.75
N VAL A 38 -2.64 -16.18 15.87
CA VAL A 38 -1.89 -15.44 14.85
C VAL A 38 -0.51 -15.08 15.39
N ALA A 39 0.55 -15.37 14.64
CA ALA A 39 1.87 -14.78 14.88
C ALA A 39 2.13 -13.65 13.89
N ILE A 40 2.54 -12.48 14.37
CA ILE A 40 3.08 -11.40 13.55
C ILE A 40 4.59 -11.40 13.75
N ILE A 41 5.34 -11.66 12.68
CA ILE A 41 6.81 -11.69 12.69
C ILE A 41 7.32 -10.36 12.15
N GLU A 42 8.08 -9.63 12.97
CA GLU A 42 8.68 -8.36 12.59
C GLU A 42 10.20 -8.45 12.70
N SER A 43 10.88 -8.05 11.62
CA SER A 43 12.34 -8.01 11.61
C SER A 43 12.88 -6.95 12.56
N GLY A 44 12.20 -5.82 12.67
CA GLY A 44 12.57 -4.73 13.56
C GLY A 44 12.18 -4.92 15.02
N LEU A 45 12.57 -3.94 15.82
CA LEU A 45 12.20 -3.81 17.22
C LEU A 45 10.99 -2.85 17.36
N LEU A 46 10.60 -2.53 18.61
CA LEU A 46 9.64 -1.46 18.87
C LEU A 46 10.19 -0.11 18.41
N GLU A 47 11.45 0.14 18.75
CA GLU A 47 12.17 1.35 18.39
C GLU A 47 12.98 1.17 17.10
N HIS A 48 13.37 2.31 16.53
CA HIS A 48 14.29 2.33 15.40
C HIS A 48 15.65 1.76 15.79
N ASP A 49 16.21 0.92 14.93
CA ASP A 49 17.56 0.37 15.06
C ASP A 49 18.26 0.48 13.71
N GLN A 50 19.43 1.13 13.70
CA GLN A 50 20.13 1.43 12.46
C GLN A 50 20.73 0.17 11.83
N ASP A 51 21.29 -0.75 12.61
CA ASP A 51 21.90 -1.98 12.10
C ASP A 51 20.85 -2.90 11.49
N ILE A 52 19.64 -2.92 12.07
CA ILE A 52 18.51 -3.62 11.45
C ILE A 52 18.09 -2.91 10.16
N LEU A 53 17.96 -1.58 10.14
CA LEU A 53 17.56 -0.83 8.94
C LEU A 53 18.51 -1.11 7.76
N GLU A 54 19.81 -1.29 8.01
CA GLU A 54 20.81 -1.64 7.00
C GLU A 54 20.47 -2.94 6.23
N LEU A 55 19.69 -3.86 6.82
CA LEU A 55 19.18 -5.05 6.14
C LEU A 55 18.20 -4.75 5.00
N SER A 56 17.67 -3.53 4.92
CA SER A 56 16.81 -3.05 3.83
C SER A 56 17.54 -2.34 2.70
N ARG A 57 18.88 -2.26 2.75
CA ARG A 57 19.66 -1.66 1.66
C ARG A 57 19.41 -2.37 0.33
N VAL A 58 19.49 -1.58 -0.73
CA VAL A 58 19.28 -2.04 -2.10
C VAL A 58 20.44 -1.62 -3.00
N GLU A 59 20.65 -2.38 -4.07
CA GLU A 59 21.40 -1.96 -5.24
C GLU A 59 20.45 -1.25 -6.20
N LEU A 60 20.56 0.07 -6.30
CA LEU A 60 19.68 0.87 -7.14
C LEU A 60 20.22 1.01 -8.56
N VAL A 61 19.36 0.83 -9.55
CA VAL A 61 19.60 1.06 -10.97
C VAL A 61 18.48 1.94 -11.51
N GLY A 62 18.81 3.09 -12.10
CA GLY A 62 17.84 3.97 -12.75
C GLY A 62 17.70 5.34 -12.07
N GLU A 63 16.47 5.83 -11.93
CA GLU A 63 16.18 7.26 -11.74
C GLU A 63 15.78 7.66 -10.32
N LEU A 64 15.68 6.71 -9.38
CA LEU A 64 15.48 7.04 -7.97
C LEU A 64 16.79 7.56 -7.35
N PRO A 65 16.74 8.44 -6.34
CA PRO A 65 17.94 8.90 -5.65
C PRO A 65 18.45 7.88 -4.61
N ASP A 66 19.72 7.98 -4.23
CA ASP A 66 20.36 7.04 -3.28
C ASP A 66 19.72 7.04 -1.88
N ASP A 67 19.12 8.16 -1.46
CA ASP A 67 18.44 8.32 -0.17
C ASP A 67 16.98 7.83 -0.17
N TYR A 68 16.46 7.40 -1.32
CA TYR A 68 15.07 6.97 -1.48
C TYR A 68 14.65 5.88 -0.48
N PHE A 69 15.35 4.75 -0.45
CA PHE A 69 14.99 3.62 0.41
C PHE A 69 15.19 3.93 1.90
N PRO A 70 16.29 4.57 2.33
CA PRO A 70 16.43 5.06 3.70
C PRO A 70 15.26 5.96 4.17
N MET A 71 14.68 6.76 3.27
CA MET A 71 13.56 7.65 3.60
C MET A 71 12.20 6.94 3.65
N HIS A 72 12.01 5.86 2.89
CA HIS A 72 10.68 5.25 2.70
C HIS A 72 10.52 3.85 3.29
N THR A 73 11.62 3.19 3.65
CA THR A 73 11.61 1.85 4.24
C THR A 73 11.80 1.93 5.74
N GLN A 74 11.05 1.13 6.50
CA GLN A 74 11.17 1.03 7.95
C GLN A 74 11.15 -0.44 8.35
N ARG A 75 12.11 -0.85 9.18
CA ARG A 75 12.16 -2.17 9.82
C ARG A 75 11.97 -2.00 11.33
N ARG A 76 10.72 -1.85 11.73
CA ARG A 76 10.27 -1.71 13.12
C ARG A 76 8.79 -2.00 13.20
N PHE A 77 8.30 -2.24 14.41
CA PHE A 77 6.88 -2.37 14.66
C PHE A 77 6.11 -1.18 14.06
N GLY A 78 5.08 -1.46 13.26
CA GLY A 78 4.29 -0.44 12.55
C GLY A 78 4.78 -0.11 11.13
N GLY A 79 5.97 -0.55 10.72
CA GLY A 79 6.50 -0.35 9.37
C GLY A 79 6.53 1.13 8.93
N SER A 80 6.29 1.42 7.66
CA SER A 80 6.33 2.80 7.12
C SER A 80 5.29 3.74 7.71
N SER A 81 4.24 3.23 8.36
CA SER A 81 3.26 4.07 9.07
C SER A 81 3.88 4.89 10.21
N THR A 82 5.09 4.57 10.64
CA THR A 82 5.79 5.34 11.67
C THR A 82 6.29 6.70 11.18
N ILE A 83 6.40 6.88 9.86
CA ILE A 83 6.97 8.08 9.22
C ILE A 83 6.08 8.72 8.16
N TRP A 84 5.00 8.06 7.71
CA TRP A 84 4.13 8.60 6.66
C TRP A 84 3.43 9.92 7.04
N GLY A 85 3.00 10.67 6.02
CA GLY A 85 2.38 11.98 6.16
C GLY A 85 0.86 12.01 6.30
N GLY A 86 0.16 10.86 6.27
CA GLY A 86 -1.30 10.78 6.49
C GLY A 86 -2.18 11.21 5.31
N PHE A 87 -1.62 11.40 4.11
CA PHE A 87 -2.42 11.66 2.91
C PHE A 87 -3.25 10.44 2.53
N CYS A 88 -4.57 10.60 2.48
CA CYS A 88 -5.50 9.51 2.20
C CYS A 88 -6.41 9.85 1.02
N ALA A 89 -6.51 8.93 0.07
CA ALA A 89 -7.47 8.94 -1.01
C ALA A 89 -7.86 7.49 -1.34
N VAL A 90 -9.09 7.28 -1.79
CA VAL A 90 -9.52 5.98 -2.31
C VAL A 90 -8.98 5.78 -3.72
N LEU A 91 -8.71 4.54 -4.09
CA LEU A 91 -8.29 4.20 -5.44
C LEU A 91 -9.39 4.63 -6.42
N GLU A 92 -9.00 5.27 -7.52
CA GLU A 92 -9.94 5.75 -8.52
C GLU A 92 -10.52 4.58 -9.33
N LYS A 93 -11.81 4.67 -9.71
CA LYS A 93 -12.45 3.65 -10.57
C LYS A 93 -11.69 3.42 -11.88
N ARG A 94 -10.94 4.42 -12.35
CA ARG A 94 -10.08 4.32 -13.53
C ARG A 94 -9.07 3.18 -13.44
N ALA A 95 -8.54 2.90 -12.25
CA ALA A 95 -7.55 1.84 -12.06
C ALA A 95 -8.12 0.44 -12.35
N PHE A 96 -9.44 0.31 -12.51
CA PHE A 96 -10.14 -0.94 -12.82
C PHE A 96 -10.60 -1.02 -14.28
N MET A 97 -10.48 0.05 -15.07
CA MET A 97 -11.11 0.12 -16.40
C MET A 97 -10.42 -0.71 -17.47
N ASP A 98 -9.13 -0.99 -17.30
CA ASP A 98 -8.36 -1.91 -18.15
C ASP A 98 -8.55 -3.39 -17.77
N GLN A 99 -9.44 -3.67 -16.79
CA GLN A 99 -9.67 -5.01 -16.23
C GLN A 99 -8.41 -5.66 -15.64
N SER A 100 -7.41 -4.86 -15.23
CA SER A 100 -6.19 -5.36 -14.59
C SER A 100 -6.43 -5.95 -13.20
N TRP A 101 -7.47 -5.49 -12.50
CA TRP A 101 -7.88 -6.05 -11.20
C TRP A 101 -8.77 -7.28 -11.38
N PRO A 102 -8.43 -8.44 -10.77
CA PRO A 102 -9.25 -9.65 -10.80
C PRO A 102 -10.44 -9.60 -9.81
N ILE A 103 -10.75 -8.41 -9.29
CA ILE A 103 -11.92 -8.12 -8.47
C ILE A 103 -12.58 -6.83 -8.98
N PRO A 104 -13.92 -6.70 -8.93
CA PRO A 104 -14.58 -5.47 -9.31
C PRO A 104 -14.33 -4.35 -8.28
N TYR A 105 -14.43 -3.09 -8.70
CA TYR A 105 -14.28 -1.94 -7.79
C TYR A 105 -15.24 -2.01 -6.61
N GLU A 106 -16.48 -2.45 -6.86
CA GLU A 106 -17.54 -2.58 -5.87
C GLU A 106 -17.21 -3.60 -4.78
N GLU A 107 -16.28 -4.53 -5.02
CA GLU A 107 -15.79 -5.43 -3.98
C GLU A 107 -14.89 -4.68 -3.00
N LEU A 108 -13.98 -3.85 -3.50
CA LEU A 108 -13.08 -3.03 -2.70
C LEU A 108 -13.83 -1.89 -1.98
N GLU A 109 -14.80 -1.28 -2.65
CA GLU A 109 -15.55 -0.12 -2.17
C GLU A 109 -16.22 -0.38 -0.81
N ARG A 110 -16.68 -1.62 -0.59
CA ARG A 110 -17.37 -2.05 0.64
C ARG A 110 -16.50 -1.96 1.89
N TRP A 111 -15.17 -2.02 1.74
CA TRP A 111 -14.21 -2.04 2.84
C TRP A 111 -13.66 -0.64 3.19
N TYR A 112 -13.95 0.38 2.37
CA TYR A 112 -13.49 1.73 2.66
C TYR A 112 -14.05 2.33 3.96
N PRO A 113 -15.32 2.14 4.37
CA PRO A 113 -15.80 2.63 5.67
C PRO A 113 -14.95 2.16 6.86
N GLU A 114 -14.69 0.85 6.94
CA GLU A 114 -13.92 0.24 8.01
C GLU A 114 -12.45 0.65 7.92
N ALA A 115 -11.90 0.72 6.71
CA ALA A 115 -10.55 1.23 6.50
C ALA A 115 -10.42 2.71 6.92
N ALA A 116 -11.48 3.51 6.78
CA ALA A 116 -11.52 4.90 7.21
C ALA A 116 -11.30 5.02 8.73
N GLN A 117 -11.96 4.15 9.50
CA GLN A 117 -11.81 4.08 10.96
C GLN A 117 -10.39 3.65 11.36
N VAL A 118 -9.80 2.70 10.62
CA VAL A 118 -8.43 2.24 10.86
C VAL A 118 -7.42 3.37 10.70
N ILE A 119 -7.57 4.22 9.68
CA ILE A 119 -6.67 5.35 9.38
C ILE A 119 -7.17 6.72 9.86
N GLU A 120 -8.26 6.76 10.62
CA GLU A 120 -8.80 7.96 11.28
C GLU A 120 -9.18 9.10 10.33
N VAL A 121 -9.82 8.75 9.21
CA VAL A 121 -10.46 9.70 8.31
C VAL A 121 -11.99 9.56 8.37
N PRO A 122 -12.78 10.60 8.06
CA PRO A 122 -14.24 10.51 8.16
C PRO A 122 -14.79 9.43 7.23
N GLU A 123 -15.71 8.59 7.72
CA GLU A 123 -16.19 7.41 6.99
C GLU A 123 -16.86 7.73 5.65
N ASN A 124 -17.43 8.92 5.48
CA ASN A 124 -18.15 9.29 4.27
C ASN A 124 -17.26 9.84 3.15
N ILE A 125 -15.95 10.01 3.37
CA ILE A 125 -15.08 10.66 2.38
C ILE A 125 -14.96 9.87 1.08
N TYR A 126 -15.04 8.53 1.13
CA TYR A 126 -14.92 7.69 -0.07
C TYR A 126 -16.12 7.84 -1.01
N ARG A 127 -17.28 8.25 -0.49
CA ARG A 127 -18.51 8.47 -1.28
C ARG A 127 -18.61 9.88 -1.86
N ARG A 128 -17.70 10.80 -1.51
CA ARG A 128 -17.81 12.19 -1.95
C ARG A 128 -17.42 12.28 -3.43
N SER A 129 -18.45 12.48 -4.26
CA SER A 129 -18.28 12.82 -5.67
C SER A 129 -17.51 14.13 -5.80
N SER A 130 -16.70 14.23 -6.84
CA SER A 130 -15.99 15.47 -7.16
C SER A 130 -16.97 16.61 -7.45
N THR A 131 -16.68 17.82 -6.97
CA THR A 131 -17.54 18.98 -7.21
C THR A 131 -17.28 19.55 -8.60
N HIS A 132 -18.30 19.57 -9.45
CA HIS A 132 -18.24 20.19 -10.76
C HIS A 132 -18.46 21.71 -10.67
N PHE A 133 -17.81 22.45 -11.55
CA PHE A 133 -18.02 23.89 -11.68
C PHE A 133 -19.02 24.18 -12.80
N ALA A 134 -19.85 25.22 -12.63
CA ALA A 134 -21.05 25.48 -13.46
C ALA A 134 -20.84 25.60 -14.99
N LYS A 135 -19.59 25.63 -15.47
CA LYS A 135 -19.24 25.83 -16.89
C LYS A 135 -18.55 24.63 -17.55
N THR A 136 -18.15 23.61 -16.80
CA THR A 136 -17.48 22.43 -17.38
C THR A 136 -17.53 21.21 -16.45
N SER A 137 -17.58 20.02 -17.06
CA SER A 137 -17.33 18.74 -16.39
C SER A 137 -15.89 18.24 -16.55
N ASP A 138 -15.06 18.96 -17.33
CA ASP A 138 -13.68 18.58 -17.66
C ASP A 138 -12.76 18.75 -16.44
N ILE A 139 -12.97 19.80 -15.64
CA ILE A 139 -12.26 20.05 -14.38
C ILE A 139 -13.22 19.92 -13.21
N VAL A 140 -12.70 19.31 -12.15
CA VAL A 140 -13.42 19.09 -10.90
C VAL A 140 -12.58 19.50 -9.69
N TYR A 141 -13.26 19.84 -8.61
CA TYR A 141 -12.64 19.97 -7.29
C TYR A 141 -12.71 18.62 -6.57
N LYS A 142 -11.54 18.10 -6.19
CA LYS A 142 -11.39 16.83 -5.48
C LYS A 142 -10.29 16.98 -4.42
N PRO A 143 -10.64 17.21 -3.15
CA PRO A 143 -9.65 17.41 -2.09
C PRO A 143 -8.94 16.12 -1.70
N PHE A 144 -7.73 16.26 -1.13
CA PHE A 144 -7.09 15.18 -0.37
C PHE A 144 -7.46 15.30 1.10
N TYR A 145 -7.82 14.18 1.72
CA TYR A 145 -8.11 14.13 3.14
C TYR A 145 -6.84 13.81 3.92
N LEU A 146 -6.68 14.48 5.05
CA LEU A 146 -5.55 14.29 5.94
C LEU A 146 -5.98 13.47 7.14
N SER A 147 -5.42 12.26 7.25
CA SER A 147 -5.40 11.48 8.49
C SER A 147 -4.49 12.18 9.51
N PRO A 148 -4.82 12.19 10.81
CA PRO A 148 -3.83 12.42 11.86
C PRO A 148 -2.82 11.27 11.74
N PRO A 149 -1.61 11.49 11.19
CA PRO A 149 -0.84 10.43 10.53
C PRO A 149 -0.72 9.14 11.36
N VAL A 150 -1.63 8.18 11.15
CA VAL A 150 -1.85 7.10 12.13
C VAL A 150 -0.58 6.27 12.24
N ARG A 151 -0.02 6.25 13.44
CA ARG A 151 1.16 5.46 13.79
C ARG A 151 0.66 4.10 14.27
N PHE A 152 0.72 3.06 13.44
CA PHE A 152 0.09 1.77 13.77
C PHE A 152 0.69 1.11 15.01
N ASN A 153 1.99 1.33 15.25
CA ASN A 153 2.66 0.88 16.47
C ASN A 153 2.08 1.53 17.73
N VAL A 154 1.74 2.83 17.67
CA VAL A 154 1.14 3.55 18.80
C VAL A 154 -0.32 3.16 18.98
N LYS A 155 -1.10 3.20 17.89
CA LYS A 155 -2.54 2.92 17.92
C LYS A 155 -2.84 1.48 18.33
N TYR A 156 -2.16 0.51 17.73
CA TYR A 156 -2.47 -0.91 17.91
C TYR A 156 -1.52 -1.64 18.85
N GLY A 157 -0.42 -1.01 19.27
CA GLY A 157 0.54 -1.60 20.22
C GLY A 157 -0.11 -2.11 21.51
N PRO A 158 -0.90 -1.29 22.24
CA PRO A 158 -1.57 -1.73 23.47
C PRO A 158 -2.54 -2.90 23.23
N PHE A 159 -3.29 -2.87 22.13
CA PHE A 159 -4.22 -3.94 21.77
C PHE A 159 -3.49 -5.25 21.48
N ILE A 160 -2.46 -5.22 20.63
CA ILE A 160 -1.65 -6.40 20.31
C ILE A 160 -0.94 -6.94 21.55
N ALA A 161 -0.43 -6.07 22.42
CA ALA A 161 0.23 -6.49 23.66
C ALA A 161 -0.72 -7.29 24.57
N GLN A 162 -1.98 -6.89 24.65
CA GLN A 162 -3.00 -7.52 25.51
C GLN A 162 -3.80 -8.63 24.82
N HIS A 163 -3.74 -8.73 23.50
CA HIS A 163 -4.54 -9.70 22.75
C HIS A 163 -4.16 -11.15 23.12
N PRO A 164 -5.14 -12.02 23.45
CA PRO A 164 -4.86 -13.38 23.93
C PRO A 164 -4.32 -14.30 22.82
N ASN A 165 -4.72 -14.07 21.58
CA ASN A 165 -4.42 -14.97 20.46
C ASN A 165 -3.56 -14.32 19.35
N ILE A 166 -3.02 -13.12 19.57
CA ILE A 166 -2.07 -12.49 18.63
C ILE A 166 -0.72 -12.39 19.33
N HIS A 167 0.30 -12.98 18.75
CA HIS A 167 1.68 -12.94 19.23
C HIS A 167 2.53 -12.09 18.28
N LEU A 168 3.07 -10.96 18.75
CA LEU A 168 4.03 -10.16 18.00
C LEU A 168 5.45 -10.60 18.39
N ILE A 169 6.22 -11.08 17.42
CA ILE A 169 7.60 -11.54 17.60
C ILE A 169 8.52 -10.52 16.90
N LEU A 170 9.30 -9.80 17.71
CA LEU A 170 10.19 -8.73 17.24
C LEU A 170 11.62 -9.24 17.02
N GLY A 171 12.41 -8.50 16.24
CA GLY A 171 13.82 -8.80 16.02
C GLY A 171 14.06 -10.11 15.26
N ALA A 172 13.05 -10.61 14.55
CA ALA A 172 13.07 -11.90 13.85
C ALA A 172 12.89 -11.68 12.34
N THR A 173 13.95 -11.90 11.57
CA THR A 173 13.89 -11.79 10.11
C THR A 173 13.54 -13.14 9.51
N CYS A 174 12.41 -13.21 8.79
CA CYS A 174 12.12 -14.33 7.90
C CYS A 174 13.05 -14.30 6.70
N THR A 175 13.82 -15.37 6.55
CA THR A 175 14.88 -15.48 5.53
C THR A 175 14.48 -16.37 4.37
N GLN A 176 13.60 -17.35 4.60
CA GLN A 176 13.18 -18.31 3.59
C GLN A 176 11.86 -18.98 3.99
N LEU A 177 11.04 -19.33 3.00
CA LEU A 177 9.89 -20.22 3.13
C LEU A 177 10.32 -21.64 2.74
N ASP A 178 10.04 -22.63 3.59
CA ASP A 178 10.23 -24.04 3.28
C ASP A 178 8.95 -24.58 2.61
N ILE A 179 9.08 -25.05 1.37
CA ILE A 179 7.95 -25.43 0.51
C ILE A 179 8.06 -26.91 0.15
N ARG A 180 6.95 -27.65 0.24
CA ARG A 180 6.80 -29.03 -0.19
C ARG A 180 5.44 -29.21 -0.84
N ASP A 181 5.42 -29.76 -2.06
CA ASP A 181 4.18 -30.10 -2.78
C ASP A 181 3.14 -28.96 -2.73
N GLU A 182 3.53 -27.76 -3.21
CA GLU A 182 2.69 -26.55 -3.28
C GLU A 182 2.23 -25.99 -1.90
N THR A 183 2.72 -26.57 -0.81
CA THR A 183 2.41 -26.11 0.55
C THR A 183 3.65 -25.49 1.20
N VAL A 184 3.47 -24.34 1.85
CA VAL A 184 4.49 -23.81 2.76
C VAL A 184 4.38 -24.55 4.09
N ASP A 185 5.42 -25.30 4.46
CA ASP A 185 5.48 -26.08 5.70
C ASP A 185 5.93 -25.21 6.88
N ALA A 186 6.93 -24.35 6.65
CA ALA A 186 7.59 -23.58 7.69
C ALA A 186 8.25 -22.30 7.17
N ILE A 187 8.56 -21.39 8.10
CA ILE A 187 9.41 -20.23 7.86
C ILE A 187 10.73 -20.34 8.61
N ARG A 188 11.83 -19.98 7.95
CA ARG A 188 13.16 -19.88 8.56
C ARG A 188 13.40 -18.48 9.08
N LEU A 189 13.95 -18.42 10.28
CA LEU A 189 14.13 -17.17 11.02
C LEU A 189 15.59 -16.99 11.45
N LYS A 190 16.07 -15.75 11.35
CA LYS A 190 17.35 -15.29 11.93
C LYS A 190 17.11 -14.08 12.84
N GLN A 191 17.91 -13.95 13.89
CA GLN A 191 17.85 -12.79 14.78
C GLN A 191 18.42 -11.55 14.07
N SER A 192 17.65 -10.47 13.98
CA SER A 192 18.04 -9.28 13.20
C SER A 192 19.27 -8.56 13.76
N VAL A 193 19.39 -8.45 15.10
CA VAL A 193 20.54 -7.82 15.78
C VAL A 193 21.75 -8.76 15.90
N ALA A 194 21.56 -10.06 15.65
CA ALA A 194 22.63 -11.06 15.66
C ALA A 194 22.48 -11.97 14.44
N PRO A 195 22.78 -11.48 13.22
CA PRO A 195 22.42 -12.12 11.95
C PRO A 195 22.96 -13.55 11.74
N HIS A 196 24.00 -13.95 12.47
CA HIS A 196 24.53 -15.31 12.43
C HIS A 196 23.74 -16.30 13.30
N ARG A 197 22.85 -15.80 14.18
CA ARG A 197 22.03 -16.62 15.08
C ARG A 197 20.71 -16.98 14.39
N ASN A 198 20.57 -18.26 14.09
CA ASN A 198 19.29 -18.84 13.67
C ASN A 198 18.31 -18.88 14.87
N LEU A 199 17.04 -18.64 14.57
CA LEU A 199 15.93 -18.87 15.48
C LEU A 199 15.23 -20.18 15.09
N PRO A 200 14.44 -20.80 15.99
CA PRO A 200 13.61 -21.94 15.64
C PRO A 200 12.72 -21.62 14.43
N SER A 201 12.58 -22.57 13.52
CA SER A 201 11.62 -22.44 12.42
C SER A 201 10.20 -22.52 12.98
N LEU A 202 9.27 -21.81 12.34
CA LEU A 202 7.86 -21.78 12.75
C LEU A 202 6.98 -22.38 11.66
N THR A 203 5.99 -23.14 12.07
CA THR A 203 4.98 -23.75 11.18
C THR A 203 3.63 -23.06 11.34
N ALA A 204 2.80 -23.10 10.30
CA ALA A 204 1.42 -22.65 10.39
C ALA A 204 0.54 -23.30 9.34
N ASP A 205 -0.78 -23.26 9.56
CA ASP A 205 -1.74 -23.70 8.53
C ASP A 205 -1.71 -22.76 7.33
N ARG A 206 -1.52 -21.44 7.55
CA ARG A 206 -1.46 -20.41 6.50
C ARG A 206 -0.41 -19.35 6.78
N PHE A 207 0.12 -18.76 5.71
CA PHE A 207 1.17 -17.74 5.76
C PHE A 207 0.75 -16.49 4.98
N VAL A 208 1.06 -15.30 5.50
CA VAL A 208 0.81 -14.02 4.84
C VAL A 208 2.12 -13.22 4.76
N LEU A 209 2.53 -12.83 3.56
CA LEU A 209 3.66 -11.91 3.36
C LEU A 209 3.15 -10.47 3.35
N ALA A 210 3.54 -9.67 4.34
CA ALA A 210 3.18 -8.27 4.51
C ALA A 210 4.41 -7.35 4.61
N CYS A 211 5.45 -7.66 3.83
CA CYS A 211 6.77 -7.02 3.82
C CYS A 211 6.90 -5.86 2.80
N GLY A 212 5.79 -5.40 2.22
CA GLY A 212 5.73 -4.26 1.31
C GLY A 212 6.32 -4.52 -0.09
N GLY A 213 6.41 -3.45 -0.90
CA GLY A 213 6.79 -3.49 -2.32
C GLY A 213 8.16 -4.11 -2.63
N ILE A 214 9.09 -4.16 -1.67
CA ILE A 214 10.42 -4.76 -1.85
C ILE A 214 10.59 -6.06 -1.07
N GLY A 215 10.10 -6.09 0.17
CA GLY A 215 10.32 -7.25 1.04
C GLY A 215 9.55 -8.49 0.59
N ASN A 216 8.32 -8.32 0.09
CA ASN A 216 7.52 -9.43 -0.46
C ASN A 216 8.21 -10.13 -1.64
N PRO A 217 8.54 -9.44 -2.76
CA PRO A 217 9.19 -10.10 -3.89
C PRO A 217 10.57 -10.64 -3.52
N ARG A 218 11.32 -9.97 -2.63
CA ARG A 218 12.64 -10.45 -2.19
C ARG A 218 12.53 -11.79 -1.47
N LEU A 219 11.63 -11.91 -0.48
CA LEU A 219 11.46 -13.15 0.27
C LEU A 219 10.96 -14.30 -0.62
N MET A 220 10.06 -14.00 -1.56
CA MET A 220 9.63 -14.99 -2.56
C MET A 220 10.78 -15.46 -3.46
N GLN A 221 11.63 -14.56 -3.93
CA GLN A 221 12.80 -14.94 -4.74
C GLN A 221 13.81 -15.78 -3.96
N LEU A 222 14.08 -15.44 -2.70
CA LEU A 222 14.90 -16.25 -1.79
C LEU A 222 14.32 -17.64 -1.52
N SER A 223 13.02 -17.80 -1.73
CA SER A 223 12.29 -19.06 -1.53
C SER A 223 11.99 -19.79 -2.85
N GLY A 224 12.55 -19.34 -3.98
CA GLY A 224 12.52 -20.07 -5.26
C GLY A 224 11.36 -19.74 -6.20
N PHE A 225 10.45 -18.82 -5.85
CA PHE A 225 9.23 -18.56 -6.64
C PHE A 225 9.48 -17.91 -8.02
N LYS A 226 10.61 -17.24 -8.24
CA LYS A 226 10.93 -16.56 -9.52
C LYS A 226 10.96 -17.51 -10.72
N GLN A 227 11.14 -18.81 -10.47
CA GLN A 227 11.19 -19.82 -11.53
C GLN A 227 9.81 -20.14 -12.12
N GLN A 228 8.73 -19.82 -11.40
CA GLN A 228 7.36 -20.18 -11.77
C GLN A 228 6.45 -18.97 -11.97
N LEU A 229 6.74 -17.85 -11.29
CA LEU A 229 5.88 -16.67 -11.25
C LEU A 229 6.67 -15.41 -11.62
N PRO A 230 6.00 -14.35 -12.15
CA PRO A 230 6.63 -13.07 -12.51
C PRO A 230 6.97 -12.20 -11.28
N VAL A 231 7.59 -12.80 -10.27
CA VAL A 231 7.93 -12.15 -9.00
C VAL A 231 8.96 -11.04 -9.23
N GLY A 232 8.63 -9.85 -8.73
CA GLY A 232 9.48 -8.67 -8.77
C GLY A 232 9.38 -7.87 -10.06
N LEU A 233 8.59 -8.29 -11.05
CA LEU A 233 8.47 -7.59 -12.33
C LEU A 233 7.33 -6.55 -12.32
N GLY A 234 7.51 -5.46 -13.07
CA GLY A 234 6.50 -4.42 -13.18
C GLY A 234 6.38 -3.61 -11.89
N LEU A 235 7.52 -3.28 -11.25
CA LEU A 235 7.56 -2.38 -10.11
C LEU A 235 6.92 -1.05 -10.51
N MET A 236 5.87 -0.68 -9.79
CA MET A 236 5.24 0.62 -9.90
C MET A 236 5.66 1.49 -8.73
N GLU A 237 5.67 2.78 -8.97
CA GLU A 237 5.82 3.82 -7.97
C GLU A 237 4.76 4.89 -8.27
N HIS A 238 4.63 5.87 -7.39
CA HIS A 238 3.77 7.01 -7.59
C HIS A 238 4.62 8.27 -7.83
N PRO A 239 5.01 8.59 -9.07
CA PRO A 239 5.86 9.74 -9.33
C PRO A 239 5.13 11.03 -9.00
N HIS A 240 5.78 11.83 -8.19
CA HIS A 240 5.42 13.22 -7.95
C HIS A 240 6.25 14.07 -8.89
N LEU A 241 5.60 14.66 -9.88
CA LEU A 241 6.21 15.61 -10.79
C LEU A 241 6.01 17.01 -10.21
N TYR A 242 7.01 17.48 -9.46
CA TYR A 242 6.99 18.82 -8.89
C TYR A 242 7.17 19.84 -10.02
N ALA A 243 6.25 20.80 -10.12
CA ALA A 243 6.26 21.71 -11.24
C ALA A 243 7.23 22.87 -11.07
N VAL A 244 7.89 23.17 -12.17
CA VAL A 244 8.49 24.48 -12.47
C VAL A 244 7.42 25.42 -13.08
N ALA A 245 6.14 25.23 -12.74
CA ALA A 245 5.00 26.00 -13.23
C ALA A 245 3.96 26.24 -12.13
N GLU A 246 3.17 27.29 -12.34
CA GLU A 246 2.24 27.84 -11.37
C GLU A 246 0.87 28.05 -12.00
N MET A 247 -0.15 28.21 -11.16
CA MET A 247 -1.51 28.55 -11.56
C MET A 247 -1.95 29.83 -10.86
N TYR A 248 -2.68 30.66 -11.59
CA TYR A 248 -3.39 31.81 -11.04
C TYR A 248 -4.87 31.49 -11.04
N LEU A 249 -5.49 31.43 -9.87
CA LEU A 249 -6.88 31.02 -9.71
C LEU A 249 -7.76 32.18 -9.21
N ASP A 250 -8.97 32.28 -9.76
CA ASP A 250 -10.02 33.21 -9.34
C ASP A 250 -10.61 32.73 -8.01
N GLN A 251 -10.32 33.49 -6.95
CA GLN A 251 -10.68 33.11 -5.60
C GLN A 251 -12.21 33.11 -5.38
N ASP A 252 -12.92 34.08 -5.96
CA ASP A 252 -14.36 34.27 -5.78
C ASP A 252 -15.17 33.16 -6.46
N ARG A 253 -14.64 32.61 -7.56
CA ARG A 253 -15.28 31.47 -8.24
C ARG A 253 -15.01 30.14 -7.56
N ILE A 254 -13.87 29.98 -6.91
CA ILE A 254 -13.47 28.71 -6.28
C ILE A 254 -14.07 28.56 -4.89
N LYS A 255 -13.95 29.58 -4.03
CA LYS A 255 -14.38 29.55 -2.61
C LYS A 255 -15.77 28.95 -2.37
N PRO A 256 -16.81 29.21 -3.18
CA PRO A 256 -18.14 28.66 -2.96
C PRO A 256 -18.22 27.14 -3.02
N SER A 257 -17.29 26.48 -3.74
CA SER A 257 -17.32 25.04 -4.01
C SER A 257 -16.43 24.22 -3.06
N LEU A 258 -15.71 24.88 -2.14
CA LEU A 258 -14.69 24.25 -1.31
C LEU A 258 -15.27 23.50 -0.11
N GLU A 259 -14.53 22.47 0.29
CA GLU A 259 -14.76 21.73 1.52
C GLU A 259 -14.53 22.63 2.74
N LYS A 260 -15.40 22.51 3.76
CA LYS A 260 -15.34 23.32 4.98
C LYS A 260 -15.28 22.49 6.27
N GLN A 261 -15.48 21.17 6.19
CA GLN A 261 -15.75 20.34 7.36
C GLN A 261 -14.58 19.42 7.78
N ALA A 262 -13.47 19.38 7.04
CA ALA A 262 -12.35 18.50 7.35
C ALA A 262 -11.00 19.17 7.02
N PRO A 263 -9.89 18.78 7.69
CA PRO A 263 -8.56 19.15 7.26
C PRO A 263 -8.30 18.50 5.90
N VAL A 264 -8.24 19.34 4.88
CA VAL A 264 -8.04 18.92 3.49
C VAL A 264 -6.94 19.72 2.83
N VAL A 265 -6.31 19.10 1.84
CA VAL A 265 -5.58 19.85 0.82
C VAL A 265 -6.52 20.04 -0.35
N HIS A 266 -6.86 21.30 -0.64
CA HIS A 266 -7.70 21.66 -1.77
C HIS A 266 -6.97 21.35 -3.07
N ALA A 267 -7.64 20.69 -4.02
CA ALA A 267 -7.05 20.41 -5.32
C ALA A 267 -8.07 20.48 -6.45
N LEU A 268 -7.63 21.01 -7.59
CA LEU A 268 -8.32 20.88 -8.88
C LEU A 268 -7.73 19.70 -9.66
N GLN A 269 -8.58 18.97 -10.36
CA GLN A 269 -8.18 17.80 -11.15
C GLN A 269 -8.97 17.79 -12.46
N LEU A 270 -8.47 17.11 -13.49
CA LEU A 270 -9.32 16.66 -14.58
C LEU A 270 -10.29 15.58 -14.03
N SER A 271 -11.51 15.50 -14.56
CA SER A 271 -12.42 14.42 -14.15
C SER A 271 -11.90 13.05 -14.60
N ASP A 272 -12.18 12.01 -13.80
CA ASP A 272 -11.74 10.64 -14.10
C ASP A 272 -12.19 10.20 -15.51
N SER A 273 -13.42 10.52 -15.91
CA SER A 273 -13.93 10.22 -17.26
C SER A 273 -13.15 10.97 -18.34
N TYR A 274 -12.82 12.24 -18.13
CA TYR A 274 -12.04 13.01 -19.10
C TYR A 274 -10.65 12.42 -19.29
N CYS A 275 -9.98 12.04 -18.19
CA CYS A 275 -8.68 11.38 -18.25
C CYS A 275 -8.76 10.05 -19.02
N VAL A 276 -9.78 9.24 -18.78
CA VAL A 276 -9.97 7.94 -19.45
C VAL A 276 -10.21 8.12 -20.94
N ASP A 277 -11.15 9.00 -21.32
CA ASP A 277 -11.53 9.22 -22.72
C ASP A 277 -10.36 9.73 -23.59
N HIS A 278 -9.34 10.32 -22.96
CA HIS A 278 -8.18 10.90 -23.62
C HIS A 278 -6.86 10.18 -23.28
N GLY A 279 -6.88 9.08 -22.51
CA GLY A 279 -5.69 8.32 -22.12
C GLY A 279 -4.69 9.10 -21.24
N LEU A 280 -5.15 10.05 -20.43
CA LEU A 280 -4.30 10.99 -19.68
C LEU A 280 -3.95 10.54 -18.26
N LEU A 281 -2.87 11.10 -17.72
CA LEU A 281 -2.55 10.99 -16.29
C LEU A 281 -3.55 11.74 -15.45
N SER A 282 -3.80 11.21 -14.25
CA SER A 282 -4.45 12.01 -13.23
C SER A 282 -3.52 13.13 -12.83
N PHE A 283 -4.10 14.21 -12.33
CA PHE A 283 -3.36 15.39 -12.00
C PHE A 283 -3.98 16.07 -10.79
N SER A 284 -3.15 16.56 -9.89
CA SER A 284 -3.59 17.38 -8.77
C SER A 284 -2.94 18.75 -8.79
N ALA A 285 -3.75 19.75 -9.07
CA ALA A 285 -3.42 21.13 -8.81
C ALA A 285 -3.79 21.46 -7.38
N ASP A 286 -2.94 21.11 -6.41
CA ASP A 286 -3.15 21.51 -5.02
C ASP A 286 -2.95 23.01 -4.84
N PHE A 287 -3.72 23.62 -3.92
CA PHE A 287 -3.62 25.06 -3.69
C PHE A 287 -3.92 25.47 -2.25
N ASN A 288 -3.26 26.55 -1.82
CA ASN A 288 -3.47 27.17 -0.51
C ASN A 288 -4.18 28.52 -0.68
N LEU A 289 -5.30 28.70 0.02
CA LEU A 289 -6.11 29.92 -0.01
C LEU A 289 -5.38 31.16 0.53
N GLU A 290 -4.29 30.98 1.27
CA GLU A 290 -3.49 32.05 1.87
C GLU A 290 -2.37 32.56 0.93
N GLN A 291 -2.05 31.83 -0.15
CA GLN A 291 -1.04 32.23 -1.12
C GLN A 291 -1.63 33.17 -2.18
N LEU A 292 -1.78 34.45 -1.82
CA LEU A 292 -2.43 35.45 -2.65
C LEU A 292 -1.44 36.35 -3.41
N THR A 293 -1.81 36.72 -4.63
CA THR A 293 -1.10 37.70 -5.47
C THR A 293 -2.07 38.56 -6.29
N SER A 294 -1.61 39.71 -6.81
CA SER A 294 -2.42 40.61 -7.65
C SER A 294 -1.93 40.62 -9.10
N GLU A 295 -2.57 39.78 -9.92
CA GLU A 295 -2.14 39.50 -11.29
C GLU A 295 -3.29 39.70 -12.29
N PRO A 296 -2.98 39.98 -13.57
CA PRO A 296 -3.98 39.95 -14.62
C PRO A 296 -4.53 38.53 -14.81
N LEU A 297 -5.83 38.38 -14.63
CA LEU A 297 -6.60 37.18 -14.92
C LEU A 297 -7.66 37.53 -15.98
N MET A 298 -7.59 36.87 -17.14
CA MET A 298 -8.58 37.02 -18.22
C MET A 298 -8.89 38.48 -18.61
N GLY A 299 -7.88 39.35 -18.61
CA GLY A 299 -8.01 40.75 -19.04
C GLY A 299 -8.39 41.75 -17.93
N ARG A 300 -8.48 41.33 -16.66
CA ARG A 300 -8.68 42.21 -15.50
C ARG A 300 -7.65 41.89 -14.42
N ARG A 301 -7.25 42.90 -13.63
CA ARG A 301 -6.37 42.66 -12.47
C ARG A 301 -7.23 42.30 -11.28
N GLU A 302 -7.01 41.12 -10.71
CA GLU A 302 -7.80 40.56 -9.62
C GLU A 302 -6.86 39.98 -8.55
N GLU A 303 -7.37 39.79 -7.34
CA GLU A 303 -6.66 39.01 -6.33
C GLU A 303 -6.80 37.52 -6.69
N THR A 304 -5.67 36.85 -6.82
CA THR A 304 -5.60 35.47 -7.32
C THR A 304 -4.82 34.60 -6.35
N ILE A 305 -5.20 33.33 -6.27
CA ILE A 305 -4.38 32.32 -5.60
C ILE A 305 -3.25 31.96 -6.56
N LEU A 306 -2.00 32.09 -6.10
CA LEU A 306 -0.81 31.62 -6.79
C LEU A 306 -0.36 30.31 -6.15
N THR A 307 -0.23 29.27 -6.94
CA THR A 307 0.15 27.97 -6.38
C THR A 307 0.95 27.12 -7.36
N PRO A 308 1.98 26.40 -6.87
CA PRO A 308 2.68 25.43 -7.70
C PRO A 308 1.77 24.27 -8.06
N VAL A 309 2.15 23.59 -9.13
CA VAL A 309 1.44 22.43 -9.69
C VAL A 309 2.18 21.17 -9.24
N THR A 310 1.48 20.11 -8.83
CA THR A 310 2.11 18.81 -8.54
C THR A 310 1.42 17.69 -9.32
N LEU A 311 2.05 17.14 -10.36
CA LEU A 311 1.41 16.00 -11.05
C LEU A 311 1.68 14.74 -10.24
N ARG A 312 0.60 14.09 -9.81
CA ARG A 312 0.61 12.78 -9.19
C ARG A 312 0.21 11.79 -10.24
N THR A 313 1.15 10.92 -10.58
CA THR A 313 1.01 10.11 -11.80
C THR A 313 0.89 8.65 -11.45
N GLU A 314 0.07 7.97 -12.21
CA GLU A 314 0.09 6.52 -12.27
C GLU A 314 1.24 6.09 -13.17
N THR A 315 1.99 5.08 -12.77
CA THR A 315 2.92 4.39 -13.67
C THR A 315 2.35 3.02 -13.98
N PRO A 316 2.10 2.69 -15.26
CA PRO A 316 1.76 1.32 -15.60
C PRO A 316 2.97 0.42 -15.28
N PRO A 317 2.73 -0.86 -15.02
CA PRO A 317 3.83 -1.78 -14.82
C PRO A 317 4.69 -1.88 -16.08
N HIS A 318 6.01 -1.76 -15.90
CA HIS A 318 6.96 -1.81 -16.99
C HIS A 318 8.04 -2.88 -16.74
N PRO A 319 8.45 -3.67 -17.75
CA PRO A 319 9.39 -4.78 -17.56
C PRO A 319 10.80 -4.36 -17.11
N ASP A 320 11.23 -3.13 -17.39
CA ASP A 320 12.52 -2.60 -16.91
C ASP A 320 12.46 -2.01 -15.49
N CYS A 321 11.27 -1.97 -14.89
CA CYS A 321 11.06 -1.64 -13.49
C CYS A 321 10.87 -2.93 -12.71
N TYR A 322 11.83 -3.25 -11.84
CA TYR A 322 11.90 -4.56 -11.20
C TYR A 322 12.53 -4.54 -9.81
N VAL A 323 12.29 -5.63 -9.08
CA VAL A 323 13.00 -6.01 -7.86
C VAL A 323 13.54 -7.41 -8.05
N GLU A 324 14.86 -7.57 -7.92
CA GLU A 324 15.51 -8.88 -7.99
C GLU A 324 16.56 -9.08 -6.90
N LEU A 325 17.18 -10.26 -6.84
CA LEU A 325 18.34 -10.49 -5.98
C LEU A 325 19.59 -9.87 -6.62
N GLY A 326 20.28 -9.01 -5.88
CA GLY A 326 21.53 -8.38 -6.28
C GLY A 326 22.76 -9.25 -6.03
N ASP A 327 23.93 -8.67 -6.26
CA ASP A 327 25.22 -9.38 -6.15
C ASP A 327 25.87 -9.21 -4.76
N LYS A 328 25.51 -8.15 -4.04
CA LYS A 328 26.03 -7.87 -2.69
C LYS A 328 25.24 -8.63 -1.65
N MET A 329 25.94 -9.11 -0.62
CA MET A 329 25.32 -9.79 0.52
C MET A 329 25.10 -8.81 1.68
N ASN A 330 23.99 -8.97 2.42
CA ASN A 330 23.77 -8.31 3.69
C ASN A 330 24.33 -9.14 4.85
N ALA A 331 24.21 -8.60 6.07
CA ALA A 331 24.72 -9.27 7.27
C ALA A 331 24.03 -10.62 7.58
N LEU A 332 22.88 -10.92 6.97
CA LEU A 332 22.19 -12.23 7.11
C LEU A 332 22.72 -13.30 6.16
N ASP A 333 23.81 -13.03 5.43
CA ASP A 333 24.35 -13.85 4.35
C ASP A 333 23.33 -14.05 3.21
N GLN A 334 22.56 -13.00 2.91
CA GLN A 334 21.58 -13.00 1.82
C GLN A 334 21.84 -11.87 0.83
N PRO A 335 21.53 -12.05 -0.46
CA PRO A 335 21.67 -10.98 -1.43
C PRO A 335 20.79 -9.78 -1.08
N TRP A 336 21.30 -8.58 -1.34
CA TRP A 336 20.52 -7.34 -1.31
C TRP A 336 19.42 -7.41 -2.38
N SER A 337 18.38 -6.58 -2.24
CA SER A 337 17.51 -6.37 -3.40
C SER A 337 18.25 -5.50 -4.42
N ARG A 338 18.23 -5.87 -5.69
CA ARG A 338 18.49 -4.96 -6.79
C ARG A 338 17.17 -4.39 -7.28
N VAL A 339 17.08 -3.07 -7.36
CA VAL A 339 15.87 -2.36 -7.80
C VAL A 339 16.19 -1.57 -9.06
N GLY A 340 15.57 -1.96 -10.17
CA GLY A 340 15.54 -1.18 -11.40
C GLY A 340 14.30 -0.30 -11.42
N PHE A 341 14.44 1.02 -11.66
CA PHE A 341 13.27 1.89 -11.79
C PHE A 341 13.50 3.07 -12.74
N ARG A 342 12.52 3.31 -13.61
CA ARG A 342 12.42 4.48 -14.48
C ARG A 342 10.99 5.02 -14.45
N PHE A 343 10.84 6.33 -14.59
CA PHE A 343 9.57 7.02 -14.39
C PHE A 343 8.57 6.85 -15.55
N HIS A 344 9.05 6.72 -16.79
CA HIS A 344 8.23 6.48 -18.00
C HIS A 344 6.98 7.37 -18.16
N CYS A 345 6.99 8.61 -17.65
CA CYS A 345 5.80 9.46 -17.60
C CYS A 345 5.97 10.88 -18.16
N GLU A 346 7.15 11.26 -18.67
CA GLU A 346 7.42 12.65 -19.06
C GLU A 346 6.53 13.14 -20.21
N GLU A 347 6.42 12.38 -21.30
CA GLU A 347 5.61 12.75 -22.46
C GLU A 347 4.13 12.88 -22.09
N LEU A 348 3.60 11.86 -21.41
CA LEU A 348 2.20 11.84 -20.98
C LEU A 348 1.90 12.94 -19.95
N ALA A 349 2.87 13.33 -19.11
CA ALA A 349 2.74 14.44 -18.19
C ALA A 349 2.63 15.79 -18.90
N GLN A 350 3.41 16.01 -19.97
CA GLN A 350 3.32 17.21 -20.80
C GLN A 350 1.96 17.30 -21.50
N GLU A 351 1.47 16.18 -22.02
CA GLU A 351 0.14 16.11 -22.65
C GLU A 351 -0.99 16.38 -21.63
N SER A 352 -0.95 15.71 -20.48
CA SER A 352 -1.94 15.86 -19.42
C SER A 352 -2.00 17.32 -18.91
N TRP A 353 -0.83 17.97 -18.75
CA TRP A 353 -0.77 19.39 -18.40
C TRP A 353 -1.39 20.31 -19.43
N LEU A 354 -1.19 20.03 -20.73
CA LEU A 354 -1.78 20.83 -21.80
C LEU A 354 -3.32 20.73 -21.79
N HIS A 355 -3.86 19.54 -21.58
CA HIS A 355 -5.30 19.32 -21.44
C HIS A 355 -5.86 20.04 -20.20
N PHE A 356 -5.23 19.88 -19.04
CA PHE A 356 -5.62 20.59 -17.82
C PHE A 356 -5.59 22.11 -18.01
N SER A 357 -4.52 22.65 -18.60
CA SER A 357 -4.36 24.08 -18.87
C SER A 357 -5.50 24.63 -19.74
N ARG A 358 -5.89 23.90 -20.79
CA ARG A 358 -7.02 24.26 -21.65
C ARG A 358 -8.35 24.20 -20.92
N ALA A 359 -8.58 23.16 -20.13
CA ALA A 359 -9.78 23.03 -19.32
C ALA A 359 -9.88 24.14 -18.26
N LEU A 360 -8.75 24.54 -17.66
CA LEU A 360 -8.67 25.62 -16.67
C LEU A 360 -9.06 26.96 -17.32
N LEU A 361 -8.50 27.27 -18.49
CA LEU A 361 -8.85 28.47 -19.24
C LEU A 361 -10.33 28.49 -19.65
N LYS A 362 -10.85 27.37 -20.19
CA LYS A 362 -12.25 27.21 -20.64
C LYS A 362 -13.24 27.35 -19.48
N SER A 363 -12.89 26.83 -18.30
CA SER A 363 -13.72 26.94 -17.10
C SER A 363 -13.85 28.39 -16.61
N GLY A 364 -12.86 29.22 -16.93
CA GLY A 364 -12.74 30.58 -16.39
C GLY A 364 -12.43 30.61 -14.89
N LEU A 365 -11.93 29.50 -14.31
CA LEU A 365 -11.46 29.43 -12.92
C LEU A 365 -10.04 29.97 -12.75
N GLY A 366 -9.25 30.05 -13.82
CA GLY A 366 -7.87 30.49 -13.72
C GLY A 366 -7.10 30.42 -15.03
N ARG A 367 -5.78 30.55 -14.93
CA ARG A 367 -4.83 30.32 -16.03
C ARG A 367 -3.52 29.72 -15.52
N PRO A 368 -2.80 28.93 -16.33
CA PRO A 368 -1.43 28.53 -16.02
C PRO A 368 -0.44 29.70 -16.21
N SER A 369 0.72 29.63 -15.55
CA SER A 369 1.86 30.52 -15.82
C SER A 369 2.59 30.17 -17.11
N THR A 370 2.57 28.89 -17.51
CA THR A 370 3.14 28.40 -18.78
C THR A 370 2.40 27.16 -19.29
N LEU A 371 2.31 27.01 -20.62
CA LEU A 371 1.79 25.79 -21.26
C LEU A 371 2.86 24.72 -21.48
N LYS A 372 4.13 25.05 -21.27
CA LYS A 372 5.29 24.16 -21.49
C LYS A 372 6.16 24.11 -20.23
N PRO A 373 5.67 23.51 -19.14
CA PRO A 373 6.41 23.37 -17.90
C PRO A 373 7.57 22.39 -18.10
N LYS A 374 8.59 22.50 -17.26
CA LYS A 374 9.56 21.42 -17.05
C LYS A 374 9.14 20.67 -15.80
N PHE A 375 9.06 19.35 -15.89
CA PHE A 375 8.76 18.49 -14.76
C PHE A 375 10.05 17.94 -14.16
N LYS A 376 10.11 17.92 -12.83
CA LYS A 376 11.15 17.20 -12.11
C LYS A 376 10.49 16.00 -11.40
N PRO A 377 10.67 14.77 -11.91
CA PRO A 377 10.12 13.60 -11.26
C PRO A 377 10.84 13.32 -9.93
N ALA A 378 10.07 12.82 -8.98
CA ALA A 378 10.53 12.29 -7.71
C ALA A 378 9.64 11.11 -7.31
N GLY A 379 10.19 10.14 -6.59
CA GLY A 379 9.39 9.02 -6.08
C GLY A 379 8.48 9.46 -4.92
N GLY A 380 7.28 8.87 -4.86
CA GLY A 380 6.28 9.16 -3.83
C GLY A 380 6.42 8.34 -2.55
N GLY A 381 7.27 7.31 -2.54
CA GLY A 381 7.39 6.36 -1.43
C GLY A 381 6.36 5.23 -1.45
N HIS A 382 5.78 4.95 -2.62
CA HIS A 382 4.63 4.07 -2.85
C HIS A 382 4.98 2.89 -3.79
N LEU A 383 5.93 2.06 -3.35
CA LEU A 383 6.37 0.90 -4.13
C LEU A 383 5.24 -0.15 -4.23
N MET A 384 4.87 -0.51 -5.46
CA MET A 384 3.68 -1.28 -5.82
C MET A 384 3.97 -2.34 -6.89
N GLY A 385 3.07 -3.31 -7.07
CA GLY A 385 3.02 -4.17 -8.27
C GLY A 385 4.04 -5.29 -8.43
N THR A 386 4.96 -5.46 -7.47
CA THR A 386 6.05 -6.46 -7.55
C THR A 386 5.63 -7.89 -7.24
N THR A 387 4.43 -8.10 -6.73
CA THR A 387 3.80 -9.42 -6.55
C THR A 387 2.35 -9.33 -7.00
N ARG A 388 2.13 -8.76 -8.19
CA ARG A 388 0.82 -8.34 -8.69
C ARG A 388 -0.23 -9.45 -8.66
N MET A 389 -1.46 -9.05 -8.39
CA MET A 389 -2.61 -9.90 -8.58
C MET A 389 -3.04 -9.96 -10.05
N GLY A 390 -3.72 -11.03 -10.43
CA GLY A 390 -4.26 -11.22 -11.77
C GLY A 390 -5.09 -12.48 -11.86
N PHE A 391 -5.39 -12.90 -13.08
CA PHE A 391 -6.28 -14.05 -13.34
C PHE A 391 -5.54 -15.37 -13.48
N SER A 392 -4.22 -15.35 -13.74
CA SER A 392 -3.44 -16.56 -14.00
C SER A 392 -2.01 -16.48 -13.46
N GLU A 393 -1.37 -17.63 -13.28
CA GLU A 393 0.04 -17.72 -12.90
C GLU A 393 1.01 -17.28 -14.01
N GLU A 394 0.56 -17.23 -15.28
CA GLU A 394 1.39 -16.82 -16.41
C GLU A 394 1.77 -15.33 -16.33
N ASP A 395 0.86 -14.50 -15.83
CA ASP A 395 0.96 -13.04 -15.85
C ASP A 395 0.91 -12.38 -14.47
N SER A 396 0.66 -13.15 -13.40
CA SER A 396 0.52 -12.62 -12.05
C SER A 396 1.03 -13.57 -10.97
N VAL A 397 1.21 -13.04 -9.76
CA VAL A 397 1.76 -13.79 -8.62
C VAL A 397 0.65 -14.30 -7.71
N VAL A 398 -0.42 -13.52 -7.54
CA VAL A 398 -1.55 -13.87 -6.67
C VAL A 398 -2.90 -13.77 -7.39
N ASP A 399 -3.90 -14.47 -6.89
CA ASP A 399 -5.27 -14.39 -7.35
C ASP A 399 -6.04 -13.20 -6.73
N GLY A 400 -7.34 -13.09 -7.03
CA GLY A 400 -8.24 -12.09 -6.46
C GLY A 400 -8.45 -12.18 -4.94
N ASN A 401 -8.07 -13.28 -4.30
CA ASN A 401 -8.07 -13.46 -2.84
C ASN A 401 -6.69 -13.25 -2.22
N CYS A 402 -5.75 -12.72 -3.01
CA CYS A 402 -4.36 -12.50 -2.62
C CYS A 402 -3.59 -13.80 -2.33
N LYS A 403 -4.09 -14.96 -2.76
CA LYS A 403 -3.40 -16.25 -2.63
C LYS A 403 -2.38 -16.41 -3.73
N VAL A 404 -1.16 -16.84 -3.42
CA VAL A 404 -0.14 -17.16 -4.43
C VAL A 404 -0.62 -18.34 -5.26
N HIS A 405 -0.61 -18.20 -6.60
CA HIS A 405 -1.22 -19.16 -7.51
C HIS A 405 -0.69 -20.58 -7.34
N THR A 406 0.62 -20.73 -7.21
CA THR A 406 1.31 -22.03 -7.11
C THR A 406 1.35 -22.60 -5.69
N THR A 407 0.48 -22.11 -4.79
CA THR A 407 0.41 -22.60 -3.42
C THR A 407 -1.01 -22.73 -2.88
N ASP A 408 -1.16 -23.60 -1.89
CA ASP A 408 -2.44 -23.80 -1.20
C ASP A 408 -2.64 -22.87 -0.01
N ASN A 409 -1.56 -22.39 0.61
CA ASN A 409 -1.62 -21.72 1.90
C ASN A 409 -0.78 -20.44 2.06
N LEU A 410 -0.22 -19.89 0.97
CA LEU A 410 0.53 -18.63 1.00
C LEU A 410 -0.28 -17.48 0.41
N TYR A 411 -0.31 -16.37 1.13
CA TYR A 411 -1.02 -15.15 0.77
C TYR A 411 -0.08 -13.95 0.82
N ILE A 412 -0.42 -12.87 0.13
CA ILE A 412 0.37 -11.63 0.14
C ILE A 412 -0.53 -10.44 0.44
N ALA A 413 -0.10 -9.58 1.36
CA ALA A 413 -0.78 -8.35 1.73
C ALA A 413 0.14 -7.13 1.48
N GLY A 414 -0.49 -6.00 1.14
CA GLY A 414 0.20 -4.73 0.90
C GLY A 414 0.11 -4.25 -0.53
N SER A 415 0.84 -3.18 -0.85
CA SER A 415 0.83 -2.52 -2.16
C SER A 415 1.47 -3.34 -3.29
N SER A 416 2.30 -4.34 -2.95
CA SER A 416 2.98 -5.17 -3.96
C SER A 416 2.01 -5.96 -4.83
N ILE A 417 0.78 -6.22 -4.36
CA ILE A 417 -0.23 -6.98 -5.12
C ILE A 417 -1.01 -6.11 -6.11
N PHE A 418 -0.85 -4.78 -6.11
CA PHE A 418 -1.67 -3.92 -6.96
C PHE A 418 -1.30 -4.13 -8.43
N PRO A 419 -2.25 -4.46 -9.31
CA PRO A 419 -1.98 -4.61 -10.73
C PRO A 419 -1.88 -3.23 -11.42
N ALA A 420 -2.64 -2.25 -10.92
CA ALA A 420 -2.61 -0.83 -11.26
C ALA A 420 -2.69 0.02 -9.98
N GLY A 421 -1.90 1.10 -9.91
CA GLY A 421 -1.76 1.92 -8.69
C GLY A 421 -2.68 3.14 -8.60
N GLY A 422 -3.24 3.60 -9.73
CA GLY A 422 -3.92 4.89 -9.79
C GLY A 422 -3.00 6.07 -9.44
N ALA A 423 -3.59 7.23 -9.16
CA ALA A 423 -2.87 8.44 -8.71
C ALA A 423 -3.15 8.80 -7.25
N SER A 424 -3.85 7.90 -6.56
CA SER A 424 -4.18 8.02 -5.16
C SER A 424 -3.15 7.32 -4.28
N HIS A 425 -2.97 7.84 -3.07
CA HIS A 425 -2.04 7.25 -2.11
C HIS A 425 -2.53 5.85 -1.72
N PRO A 426 -1.65 4.82 -1.72
CA PRO A 426 -2.11 3.44 -1.67
C PRO A 426 -2.59 3.01 -0.28
N THR A 427 -2.19 3.67 0.81
CA THR A 427 -2.41 3.18 2.19
C THR A 427 -3.88 2.89 2.51
N TYR A 428 -4.80 3.72 2.03
CA TYR A 428 -6.23 3.51 2.28
C TYR A 428 -6.70 2.20 1.62
N THR A 429 -6.30 1.97 0.37
CA THR A 429 -6.58 0.73 -0.37
C THR A 429 -5.82 -0.47 0.21
N ILE A 430 -4.59 -0.29 0.70
CA ILE A 430 -3.83 -1.34 1.39
C ILE A 430 -4.62 -1.84 2.60
N VAL A 431 -5.16 -0.92 3.41
CA VAL A 431 -5.95 -1.27 4.58
C VAL A 431 -7.24 -1.96 4.16
N ALA A 432 -7.97 -1.45 3.17
CA ALA A 432 -9.19 -2.08 2.67
C ALA A 432 -8.94 -3.53 2.18
N MET A 433 -7.88 -3.76 1.40
CA MET A 433 -7.46 -5.10 0.95
C MET A 433 -7.03 -6.00 2.12
N ALA A 434 -6.36 -5.45 3.14
CA ALA A 434 -5.95 -6.19 4.33
C ALA A 434 -7.15 -6.62 5.19
N LEU A 435 -8.17 -5.76 5.34
CA LEU A 435 -9.42 -6.12 6.01
C LEU A 435 -10.14 -7.24 5.24
N ARG A 436 -10.26 -7.09 3.91
CA ARG A 436 -10.82 -8.14 3.05
C ARG A 436 -10.10 -9.49 3.21
N LEU A 437 -8.76 -9.48 3.19
CA LEU A 437 -7.96 -10.68 3.36
C LEU A 437 -8.14 -11.30 4.76
N GLY A 438 -8.16 -10.48 5.81
CA GLY A 438 -8.38 -10.97 7.18
C GLY A 438 -9.73 -11.66 7.35
N ASP A 439 -10.79 -11.10 6.76
CA ASP A 439 -12.12 -11.72 6.73
C ASP A 439 -12.14 -13.04 5.94
N TYR A 440 -11.52 -13.05 4.75
CA TYR A 440 -11.40 -14.27 3.95
C TYR A 440 -10.68 -15.39 4.71
N LEU A 441 -9.53 -15.10 5.32
CA LEU A 441 -8.77 -16.07 6.13
C LEU A 441 -9.57 -16.56 7.35
N ALA A 442 -10.38 -15.70 7.96
CA ALA A 442 -11.26 -16.09 9.05
C ALA A 442 -12.31 -17.11 8.59
N SER A 443 -12.85 -16.94 7.38
CA SER A 443 -13.82 -17.87 6.78
C SER A 443 -13.22 -19.25 6.43
N LEU A 444 -11.93 -19.29 6.11
CA LEU A 444 -11.22 -20.54 5.78
C LEU A 444 -10.77 -21.34 7.00
N THR A 445 -10.69 -20.69 8.16
CA THR A 445 -10.19 -21.31 9.38
C THR A 445 -11.36 -21.88 10.18
N GLN A 446 -11.47 -23.21 10.25
CA GLN A 446 -12.54 -23.83 11.05
C GLN A 446 -12.35 -23.47 12.53
N PRO A 447 -13.43 -23.18 13.28
CA PRO A 447 -13.32 -23.02 14.73
C PRO A 447 -12.72 -24.28 15.32
N ALA A 448 -11.74 -24.11 16.23
CA ALA A 448 -11.04 -25.22 16.87
C ALA A 448 -12.05 -26.27 17.34
N ARG A 449 -11.95 -27.50 16.80
CA ARG A 449 -12.71 -28.64 17.34
C ARG A 449 -12.35 -28.72 18.80
N THR A 450 -13.34 -28.48 19.67
CA THR A 450 -13.20 -28.78 21.09
C THR A 450 -12.73 -30.23 21.16
N ALA A 451 -11.51 -30.44 21.64
CA ALA A 451 -10.99 -31.77 21.92
C ALA A 451 -12.01 -32.40 22.87
N GLY A 452 -12.79 -33.35 22.35
CA GLY A 452 -13.80 -34.06 23.11
C GLY A 452 -13.07 -34.70 24.29
N VAL A 453 -13.29 -34.15 25.48
CA VAL A 453 -12.94 -34.82 26.72
C VAL A 453 -13.71 -36.13 26.68
N GLY A 454 -12.99 -37.22 26.41
CA GLY A 454 -13.52 -38.56 26.52
C GLY A 454 -14.04 -38.74 27.94
N GLY A 455 -15.36 -38.68 28.09
CA GLY A 455 -16.01 -39.03 29.34
C GLY A 455 -15.65 -40.48 29.70
N PRO A 456 -15.39 -40.80 30.97
CA PRO A 456 -15.07 -42.16 31.36
C PRO A 456 -16.25 -43.07 31.03
N GLY A 457 -15.96 -44.15 30.29
CA GLY A 457 -16.95 -45.14 29.86
C GLY A 457 -17.73 -45.69 31.06
N ASP A 458 -19.04 -45.43 31.08
CA ASP A 458 -19.98 -46.01 32.02
C ASP A 458 -20.15 -47.50 31.66
N SER A 459 -19.44 -48.37 32.36
CA SER A 459 -19.63 -49.82 32.29
C SER A 459 -20.95 -50.19 32.96
N ARG A 460 -22.07 -50.10 32.23
CA ARG A 460 -23.34 -50.69 32.65
C ARG A 460 -23.62 -51.99 31.91
N ARG A 461 -23.53 -53.04 32.72
CA ARG A 461 -24.08 -54.39 32.57
C ARG A 461 -25.39 -54.41 31.80
N SER A 462 -25.45 -55.26 30.78
CA SER A 462 -26.68 -55.81 30.22
C SER A 462 -27.38 -56.70 31.24
N PRO A 463 -28.72 -56.69 31.27
CA PRO A 463 -29.46 -57.90 31.59
C PRO A 463 -30.41 -58.29 30.45
N ARG A 464 -30.32 -59.59 30.13
CA ARG A 464 -31.18 -60.46 29.30
C ARG A 464 -30.83 -60.56 27.83
#